data_AF-Q8TPB9-F1
#
_entry.id   AF-Q8TPB9-F1
#
_cell.length_a   1.000
_cell.length_b   1.000
_cell.length_c   1.000
_cell.angle_alpha   90.00
_cell.angle_beta   90.00
_cell.angle_gamma   90.00
#
_symmetry.space_group_name_H-M   'P 1'
#
loop_
_entity.id
_entity.type
_entity.pdbx_description
1 polymer ?
#
loop_
_entity_poly.entity_id
_entity_poly.type
_entity_poly.pdbx_seq_one_letter_code
_entity_poly.pdbx_strand_id
1 'polypeptide(L)'
;MRFEIPQIGLELAQIGDILLIVGSVEALKPFGSTQATFLVDSLDEFRVYLEEKGAKIIRGPAEVPTGRNMPVKHPEHPDGSVIEYV
;
A
#
# COMPACT_ATOMS: atom_id res chain seq x y z
N MET A 1 -1.93 16.20 1.05
CA MET A 1 -3.27 16.20 1.70
C MET A 1 -3.18 15.46 3.02
N ARG A 2 -3.88 15.85 4.09
CA ARG A 2 -3.87 15.18 5.40
C ARG A 2 -5.29 14.88 5.84
N PHE A 3 -5.58 13.68 6.33
CA PHE A 3 -6.91 13.30 6.81
C PHE A 3 -6.84 12.16 7.84
N GLU A 4 -7.86 12.06 8.67
CA GLU A 4 -7.99 11.04 9.71
C GLU A 4 -8.96 9.95 9.26
N ILE A 5 -8.72 8.72 9.70
CA ILE A 5 -9.65 7.59 9.63
C ILE A 5 -9.94 7.13 11.06
N PRO A 6 -10.84 7.82 11.79
CA PRO A 6 -11.05 7.58 13.22
C PRO A 6 -11.52 6.17 13.54
N GLN A 7 -12.19 5.51 12.58
CA GLN A 7 -12.75 4.17 12.74
C GLN A 7 -11.67 3.11 13.00
N ILE A 8 -10.44 3.34 12.52
CA ILE A 8 -9.30 2.45 12.69
C ILE A 8 -8.14 3.13 13.42
N GLY A 9 -8.35 4.33 13.97
CA GLY A 9 -7.35 5.07 14.74
C GLY A 9 -6.10 5.45 13.93
N LEU A 10 -6.26 5.71 12.64
CA LEU A 10 -5.16 6.09 11.75
C LEU A 10 -5.28 7.53 11.28
N GLU A 11 -4.13 8.11 11.01
CA GLU A 11 -3.98 9.39 10.33
C GLU A 11 -3.10 9.21 9.10
N LEU A 12 -3.51 9.82 7.99
CA LEU A 12 -2.84 9.70 6.72
C LEU A 12 -2.38 11.06 6.21
N ALA A 13 -1.19 11.07 5.62
CA ALA A 13 -0.64 12.22 4.93
C ALA A 13 -0.10 11.80 3.56
N GLN A 14 -0.62 12.41 2.51
CA GLN A 14 -0.12 12.27 1.14
C GLN A 14 0.95 13.32 0.86
N ILE A 15 2.11 12.86 0.40
CA ILE A 15 3.24 13.66 -0.09
C ILE A 15 3.61 13.16 -1.49
N GLY A 16 3.18 13.90 -2.53
CA GLY A 16 3.27 13.42 -3.90
C GLY A 16 2.51 12.10 -4.06
N ASP A 17 3.20 11.06 -4.51
CA ASP A 17 2.64 9.71 -4.73
C ASP A 17 2.82 8.79 -3.53
N ILE A 18 3.37 9.29 -2.41
CA ILE A 18 3.60 8.54 -1.18
C ILE A 18 2.52 8.85 -0.16
N LEU A 19 1.98 7.80 0.46
CA LEU A 19 1.03 7.89 1.56
C LEU A 19 1.71 7.43 2.86
N LEU A 20 1.86 8.37 3.79
CA LEU A 20 2.32 8.09 5.16
C LEU A 20 1.12 7.71 6.01
N ILE A 21 1.22 6.59 6.72
CA ILE A 21 0.19 6.09 7.64
C ILE A 21 0.76 6.13 9.05
N VAL A 22 0.08 6.84 9.95
CA VAL A 22 0.49 7.02 11.34
C VAL A 22 -0.64 6.54 12.26
N GLY A 23 -0.27 5.88 13.35
CA GLY A 23 -1.20 5.36 14.35
C GLY A 23 -0.47 4.77 15.55
N SER A 24 -1.22 4.23 16.51
CA SER A 24 -0.62 3.45 17.60
C SER A 24 0.00 2.15 17.06
N VAL A 25 0.86 1.51 17.86
CA VAL A 25 1.45 0.21 17.49
C VAL A 25 0.38 -0.83 17.18
N GLU A 26 -0.72 -0.83 17.94
CA GLU A 26 -1.86 -1.71 17.76
C GLU A 26 -2.60 -1.42 16.46
N ALA A 27 -2.82 -0.14 16.15
CA ALA A 27 -3.49 0.29 14.92
C ALA A 27 -2.65 0.01 13.66
N LEU A 28 -1.32 0.11 13.77
CA LEU A 28 -0.38 -0.17 12.68
C LEU A 28 -0.07 -1.67 12.50
N LYS A 29 -0.38 -2.52 13.49
CA LYS A 29 -0.10 -3.97 13.45
C LYS A 29 -0.58 -4.68 12.17
N PRO A 30 -1.77 -4.38 11.61
CA PRO A 30 -2.22 -4.98 10.34
C PRO A 30 -1.36 -4.59 9.14
N PHE A 31 -0.66 -3.47 9.21
CA PHE A 31 0.18 -2.90 8.16
C PHE A 31 1.67 -3.18 8.38
N GLY A 32 2.04 -3.95 9.41
CA GLY A 32 3.42 -4.07 9.88
C GLY A 32 4.41 -4.70 8.88
N SER A 33 3.94 -5.40 7.84
CA SER A 33 4.78 -5.89 6.74
C SER A 33 4.92 -4.90 5.58
N THR A 34 4.04 -3.89 5.52
CA THR A 34 3.98 -2.89 4.45
C THR A 34 4.96 -1.77 4.76
N GLN A 35 5.96 -1.59 3.90
CA GLN A 35 7.01 -0.57 4.08
C GLN A 35 6.59 0.80 3.57
N ALA A 36 5.77 0.83 2.53
CA ALA A 36 5.24 2.06 1.95
C ALA A 36 3.91 1.81 1.26
N THR A 37 3.15 2.90 1.08
CA THR A 37 1.93 2.91 0.29
C THR A 37 2.07 3.95 -0.82
N PHE A 38 1.88 3.52 -2.07
CA PHE A 38 1.91 4.37 -3.25
C PHE A 38 0.50 4.58 -3.79
N LEU A 39 0.13 5.83 -3.99
CA LEU A 39 -1.09 6.20 -4.69
C LEU A 39 -0.81 6.17 -6.18
N VAL A 40 -1.61 5.40 -6.93
CA VAL A 40 -1.50 5.32 -8.38
C VAL A 40 -2.80 5.72 -9.06
N ASP A 41 -2.68 6.11 -10.33
CA ASP A 41 -3.81 6.43 -11.19
C ASP A 41 -4.56 5.18 -11.65
N SER A 42 -3.86 4.05 -11.83
CA SER A 42 -4.44 2.78 -12.26
C SER A 42 -3.73 1.57 -11.66
N LEU A 43 -4.39 0.88 -10.73
CA LEU A 43 -3.90 -0.40 -10.22
C LEU A 43 -3.79 -1.48 -11.30
N ASP A 44 -4.66 -1.44 -12.30
CA ASP A 44 -4.67 -2.46 -13.35
C ASP A 44 -3.48 -2.28 -14.30
N GLU A 45 -3.09 -1.04 -14.63
CA GLU A 45 -1.88 -0.76 -15.42
C GLU A 45 -0.61 -1.09 -14.62
N PHE A 46 -0.56 -0.68 -13.35
CA PHE A 46 0.57 -1.01 -12.49
C PHE A 46 0.70 -2.51 -12.26
N ARG A 47 -0.40 -3.26 -12.15
CA ARG A 47 -0.35 -4.71 -12.05
C ARG A 47 0.39 -5.33 -13.24
N VAL A 48 0.00 -4.97 -14.46
CA VAL A 48 0.63 -5.49 -15.68
C VAL A 48 2.11 -5.14 -15.70
N TYR A 49 2.44 -3.86 -15.48
CA TYR A 49 3.82 -3.39 -15.44
C TYR A 49 4.67 -4.12 -14.39
N LEU A 50 4.14 -4.30 -13.18
CA LEU A 50 4.86 -4.94 -12.06
C LEU A 50 5.05 -6.44 -12.30
N GLU A 51 4.04 -7.14 -12.83
CA GLU A 51 4.15 -8.55 -13.23
C GLU A 51 5.23 -8.73 -14.31
N GLU A 52 5.30 -7.85 -15.31
CA GLU A 52 6.35 -7.86 -16.35
C GLU A 52 7.76 -7.66 -15.78
N LYS A 53 7.90 -6.91 -14.67
CA LYS A 53 9.17 -6.74 -13.95
C LYS A 53 9.48 -7.87 -12.97
N GLY A 54 8.62 -8.89 -12.88
CA GLY A 54 8.81 -10.04 -12.00
C GLY A 54 8.40 -9.79 -10.55
N ALA A 55 7.63 -8.73 -10.29
CA ALA A 55 7.04 -8.51 -8.98
C ALA A 55 5.96 -9.56 -8.68
N LYS A 56 5.85 -9.93 -7.40
CA LYS A 56 4.84 -10.87 -6.92
C LYS A 56 3.69 -10.10 -6.31
N ILE A 57 2.53 -10.13 -6.97
CA ILE A 57 1.28 -9.65 -6.40
C ILE A 57 0.86 -10.62 -5.27
N ILE A 58 0.82 -10.13 -4.04
CA ILE A 58 0.49 -10.96 -2.86
C ILE A 58 -1.02 -11.20 -2.81
N ARG A 59 -1.80 -10.16 -3.07
CA ARG A 59 -3.26 -10.16 -3.08
C ARG A 59 -3.76 -9.03 -3.99
N GLY A 60 -4.96 -9.17 -4.55
CA GLY A 60 -5.66 -8.11 -5.26
C GLY A 60 -5.23 -7.96 -6.73
N PRO A 61 -5.60 -6.84 -7.40
CA PRO A 61 -6.32 -5.68 -6.84
C PRO A 61 -7.67 -6.02 -6.20
N ALA A 62 -7.99 -5.42 -5.05
CA ALA A 62 -9.24 -5.68 -4.32
C ALA A 62 -9.87 -4.41 -3.77
N GLU A 63 -11.21 -4.38 -3.69
CA GLU A 63 -11.97 -3.29 -3.07
C GLU A 63 -11.74 -3.25 -1.55
N VAL A 64 -11.56 -2.04 -1.02
CA VAL A 64 -11.37 -1.71 0.40
C VAL A 64 -12.14 -0.43 0.73
N PRO A 65 -12.40 -0.11 2.01
CA PRO A 65 -13.19 1.08 2.38
C PRO A 65 -12.65 2.41 1.81
N THR A 66 -11.36 2.47 1.50
CA THR A 66 -10.67 3.66 0.99
C THR A 66 -10.46 3.65 -0.52
N GLY A 67 -11.01 2.68 -1.27
CA GLY A 67 -10.81 2.54 -2.72
C GLY A 67 -10.44 1.10 -3.11
N ARG A 68 -9.37 0.93 -3.88
CA ARG A 68 -8.81 -0.39 -4.19
C ARG A 68 -7.39 -0.49 -3.63
N ASN A 69 -6.90 -1.70 -3.40
CA ASN A 69 -5.52 -1.91 -3.00
C ASN A 69 -4.90 -3.17 -3.61
N MET A 70 -3.56 -3.19 -3.67
CA MET A 70 -2.76 -4.30 -4.17
C MET A 70 -1.40 -4.35 -3.46
N PRO A 71 -1.22 -5.22 -2.44
CA PRO A 71 0.09 -5.44 -1.84
C PRO A 71 1.00 -6.26 -2.77
N VAL A 72 2.22 -5.75 -2.99
CA VAL A 72 3.20 -6.30 -3.94
C VAL A 72 4.54 -6.52 -3.25
N LYS A 73 5.14 -7.68 -3.50
CA LYS A 73 6.54 -7.96 -3.14
C LYS A 73 7.43 -7.80 -4.37
N HIS A 74 8.42 -6.93 -4.26
CA HIS A 74 9.36 -6.63 -5.33
C HIS A 74 10.59 -7.57 -5.27
N PRO A 75 11.08 -8.10 -6.40
CA PRO A 75 12.20 -9.05 -6.42
C PRO A 75 13.52 -8.41 -5.98
N GLU A 76 13.66 -7.09 -6.12
CA GLU A 76 14.84 -6.32 -5.69
C GLU A 76 14.97 -6.20 -4.16
N HIS A 77 13.94 -6.62 -3.41
CA HIS A 77 13.85 -6.51 -1.95
C HIS A 77 13.98 -7.90 -1.30
N PRO A 78 15.22 -8.41 -1.08
CA PRO A 78 15.46 -9.74 -0.54
C PRO A 78 15.01 -9.90 0.92
N ASP A 79 14.85 -8.79 1.64
CA ASP A 79 14.28 -8.73 2.99
C ASP A 79 12.79 -9.10 3.03
N GLY A 80 12.14 -9.15 1.86
CA GLY A 80 10.74 -9.48 1.74
C GLY A 80 9.78 -8.32 1.96
N SER A 81 10.28 -7.09 1.85
CA SER A 81 9.48 -5.87 1.90
C SER A 81 8.25 -5.93 0.99
N VAL A 82 7.12 -5.45 1.51
CA VAL A 82 5.85 -5.34 0.79
C VAL A 82 5.54 -3.86 0.58
N ILE A 83 5.15 -3.50 -0.64
CA ILE A 83 4.66 -2.17 -0.99
C ILE A 83 3.18 -2.29 -1.32
N GLU A 84 2.37 -1.43 -0.72
CA GLU A 84 0.94 -1.34 -1.00
C GLU A 84 0.71 -0.34 -2.13
N TYR A 85 0.03 -0.74 -3.20
CA TYR A 85 -0.47 0.19 -4.22
C TYR A 85 -1.95 0.43 -3.96
N VAL A 86 -2.38 1.69 -3.96
CA VAL A 86 -3.77 2.12 -3.75
C VAL A 86 -4.26 3.02 -4.88
#